data_AF-A0A1X0REI0-F1
#
_entry.id   AF-A0A1X0REI0-F1
#
_cell.length_a   1.000
_cell.length_b   1.000
_cell.length_c   1.000
_cell.angle_alpha   90.00
_cell.angle_beta   90.00
_cell.angle_gamma   90.00
#
_symmetry.space_group_name_H-M   'P 1'
#
loop_
_entity.id
_entity.type
_entity.pdbx_description
1 polymer ?
#
loop_
_entity_poly.entity_id
_entity_poly.type
_entity_poly.pdbx_seq_one_letter_code
_entity_poly.pdbx_strand_id
1 'polypeptide(L)'
;MKLIFKWVNANCLDNISNDSNQNRPDGIVKNDKKAVECFEVKPITYAKNHRKINIDLHRLCMFSKTGSAEYKARHMLQVMAVSTNIQFHLSQVRSDVLVVVELDSTRLPLSLNELPQIMP
;
A
#
# COMPACT_ATOMS: atom_id res chain seq x y z
N MET A 1 -5.14 -13.33 21.98
CA MET A 1 -5.47 -12.88 20.61
C MET A 1 -4.25 -13.15 19.73
N LYS A 2 -4.38 -13.94 18.66
CA LYS A 2 -3.26 -14.33 17.79
C LYS A 2 -3.31 -13.46 16.54
N LEU A 3 -2.42 -12.47 16.41
CA LEU A 3 -2.29 -11.68 15.18
C LEU A 3 -1.62 -12.55 14.11
N ILE A 4 -2.33 -12.81 13.01
CA ILE A 4 -1.78 -13.51 11.84
C ILE A 4 -1.83 -12.54 10.68
N PHE A 5 -0.69 -11.91 10.39
CA PHE A 5 -0.50 -11.14 9.17
C PHE A 5 -0.13 -12.09 8.04
N LYS A 6 -0.99 -12.17 7.02
CA LYS A 6 -0.72 -12.96 5.83
C LYS A 6 -0.50 -12.03 4.65
N TRP A 7 0.71 -12.03 4.11
CA TRP A 7 0.94 -11.53 2.76
C TRP A 7 0.27 -12.46 1.77
N VAL A 8 -0.63 -11.93 0.96
CA VAL A 8 -1.28 -12.70 -0.10
C VAL A 8 -0.88 -12.06 -1.42
N ASN A 9 -0.32 -12.86 -2.33
CA ASN A 9 -0.30 -12.49 -3.75
C ASN A 9 -1.77 -12.43 -4.18
N ALA A 10 -2.30 -11.20 -4.13
CA ALA A 10 -3.69 -10.79 -4.00
C ALA A 10 -4.76 -11.41 -4.93
N ASN A 11 -5.36 -12.54 -4.56
CA ASN A 11 -6.81 -12.73 -4.79
C ASN A 11 -7.50 -12.50 -3.45
N CYS A 12 -8.13 -11.34 -3.29
CA CYS A 12 -8.70 -10.91 -2.01
C CYS A 12 -10.16 -10.53 -2.04
N LEU A 13 -10.67 -10.13 -3.21
CA LEU A 13 -12.03 -9.68 -3.43
C LEU A 13 -12.76 -10.80 -4.16
N ASP A 14 -13.27 -11.77 -3.40
CA ASP A 14 -13.89 -12.98 -3.96
C ASP A 14 -15.20 -12.68 -4.74
N ASN A 15 -15.70 -11.44 -4.71
CA ASN A 15 -17.01 -11.05 -5.25
C ASN A 15 -17.02 -9.94 -6.33
N ILE A 16 -15.87 -9.52 -6.87
CA ILE A 16 -15.88 -8.52 -7.97
C ILE A 16 -15.68 -9.23 -9.32
N SER A 17 -16.75 -9.22 -10.10
CA SER A 17 -16.85 -9.78 -11.46
C SER A 17 -15.72 -9.33 -12.39
N ASN A 18 -15.04 -10.31 -12.98
CA ASN A 18 -14.40 -10.38 -14.31
C ASN A 18 -13.61 -9.21 -14.93
N ASP A 19 -13.26 -8.15 -14.19
CA ASP A 19 -12.39 -7.07 -14.69
C ASP A 19 -11.17 -6.79 -13.78
N SER A 20 -10.91 -7.71 -12.83
CA SER A 20 -10.21 -7.43 -11.58
C SER A 20 -8.67 -7.40 -11.64
N ASN A 21 -8.04 -7.66 -12.79
CA ASN A 21 -6.58 -7.73 -12.87
C ASN A 21 -5.89 -6.38 -13.13
N GLN A 22 -6.58 -5.34 -13.61
CA GLN A 22 -5.91 -4.08 -14.02
C GLN A 22 -5.78 -3.02 -12.92
N ASN A 23 -6.52 -3.14 -11.81
CA ASN A 23 -6.55 -2.16 -10.71
C ASN A 23 -6.10 -2.75 -9.36
N ARG A 24 -5.33 -3.84 -9.40
CA ARG A 24 -4.92 -4.60 -8.22
C ARG A 24 -3.59 -4.07 -7.67
N PRO A 25 -3.47 -3.83 -6.35
CA PRO A 25 -2.18 -3.54 -5.73
C PRO A 25 -1.26 -4.76 -5.77
N ASP A 26 0.04 -4.52 -5.84
CA ASP A 26 1.08 -5.57 -5.85
C ASP A 26 1.01 -6.49 -4.61
N GLY A 27 0.55 -5.97 -3.47
CA GLY A 27 0.39 -6.76 -2.24
C GLY A 27 -0.71 -6.28 -1.30
N ILE A 28 -1.21 -7.21 -0.48
CA ILE A 28 -2.21 -6.93 0.56
C ILE A 28 -1.84 -7.72 1.82
N VAL A 29 -1.97 -7.06 2.96
CA VAL A 29 -1.89 -7.70 4.28
C VAL A 29 -3.28 -7.75 4.89
N LYS A 30 -3.66 -8.95 5.34
CA LYS A 30 -4.93 -9.20 6.02
C LYS A 30 -4.72 -9.52 7.50
N ASN A 31 -5.64 -9.04 8.33
CA ASN A 31 -5.82 -9.43 9.73
C ASN A 31 -7.27 -9.92 9.91
N ASP A 32 -7.48 -11.11 10.46
CA ASP A 32 -8.82 -11.73 10.62
C ASP A 32 -9.70 -11.66 9.34
N LYS A 33 -9.09 -12.00 8.19
CA LYS A 33 -9.69 -11.94 6.83
C LYS A 33 -10.03 -10.52 6.31
N LYS A 34 -9.76 -9.47 7.08
CA LYS A 34 -9.94 -8.07 6.67
C LYS A 34 -8.64 -7.51 6.11
N ALA A 35 -8.69 -6.87 4.95
CA ALA A 35 -7.53 -6.12 4.48
C ALA A 35 -7.29 -4.92 5.41
N VAL A 36 -6.08 -4.81 5.92
CA VAL A 36 -5.65 -3.71 6.80
C VAL A 36 -4.57 -2.87 6.13
N GLU A 37 -3.83 -3.43 5.16
CA GLU A 37 -2.78 -2.75 4.45
C GLU A 37 -2.72 -3.17 2.97
N CYS A 38 -2.36 -2.25 2.09
CA CYS A 38 -2.13 -2.48 0.66
C CYS A 38 -0.81 -1.87 0.19
N PHE A 39 -0.17 -2.54 -0.78
CA PHE A 39 1.19 -2.27 -1.22
C PHE A 39 1.22 -2.13 -2.73
N GLU A 40 1.91 -1.10 -3.20
CA GLU A 40 2.33 -0.99 -4.59
C GLU A 40 3.85 -0.84 -4.62
N VAL A 41 4.50 -1.60 -5.50
CA VAL A 41 5.96 -1.68 -5.61
C VAL A 41 6.36 -1.47 -7.05
N LYS A 42 7.32 -0.58 -7.28
CA LYS A 42 7.88 -0.30 -8.60
C LYS A 42 9.41 -0.36 -8.57
N PRO A 43 10.04 -0.93 -9.61
CA PRO A 43 11.50 -0.93 -9.71
C PRO A 43 12.03 0.48 -10.02
N ILE A 44 13.34 0.67 -9.80
CA ILE A 44 14.03 1.97 -9.98
C ILE A 44 13.87 2.57 -11.38
N THR A 45 13.63 1.73 -12.39
CA THR A 45 13.38 2.17 -13.77
C THR A 45 12.15 3.09 -13.89
N TYR A 46 11.21 3.03 -12.95
CA TYR A 46 10.03 3.90 -12.89
C TYR A 46 10.22 5.13 -12.01
N ALA A 47 11.36 5.33 -11.35
CA ALA A 47 11.57 6.44 -10.41
C ALA A 47 11.34 7.82 -11.04
N LYS A 48 11.66 7.99 -12.33
CA LYS A 48 11.44 9.24 -13.07
C LYS A 48 10.09 9.29 -13.80
N ASN A 49 9.29 8.23 -13.72
CA ASN A 49 8.00 8.14 -14.39
C ASN A 49 6.87 8.61 -13.46
N HIS A 50 6.80 9.93 -13.26
CA HIS A 50 5.80 10.54 -12.37
C HIS A 50 4.36 10.20 -12.78
N ARG A 51 4.08 10.08 -14.08
CA ARG A 51 2.75 9.70 -14.58
C ARG A 51 2.35 8.32 -14.05
N LYS A 52 3.24 7.33 -14.15
CA LYS A 52 2.97 5.97 -13.68
C LYS A 52 2.83 5.93 -12.16
N ILE A 53 3.74 6.58 -11.43
CA ILE A 53 3.70 6.67 -9.96
C ILE A 53 2.36 7.27 -9.48
N ASN A 54 1.91 8.37 -10.08
CA ASN A 54 0.66 9.03 -9.69
C ASN A 54 -0.58 8.17 -10.00
N ILE A 55 -0.58 7.48 -11.14
CA ILE A 55 -1.67 6.54 -11.48
C ILE A 55 -1.76 5.41 -10.44
N ASP A 56 -0.62 4.88 -10.03
CA ASP A 56 -0.60 3.77 -9.07
C ASP A 56 -0.94 4.23 -7.65
N LEU A 57 -0.52 5.42 -7.24
CA LEU A 57 -0.97 6.04 -5.99
C LEU A 57 -2.49 6.25 -5.99
N HIS A 58 -3.06 6.73 -7.08
CA HIS A 58 -4.52 6.86 -7.22
C HIS A 58 -5.21 5.49 -7.09
N ARG A 59 -4.64 4.43 -7.68
CA ARG A 59 -5.18 3.07 -7.55
C ARG A 59 -5.12 2.55 -6.12
N LEU A 60 -4.03 2.78 -5.39
CA LEU A 60 -3.92 2.46 -3.96
C LEU A 60 -5.02 3.16 -3.13
N CYS A 61 -5.28 4.44 -3.42
CA CYS A 61 -6.35 5.20 -2.79
C CYS A 61 -7.73 4.58 -3.07
N MET A 62 -8.03 4.30 -4.33
CA MET A 62 -9.31 3.68 -4.70
C MET A 62 -9.50 2.30 -4.08
N PHE A 63 -8.44 1.48 -4.06
CA PHE A 63 -8.45 0.19 -3.39
C PHE A 63 -8.74 0.34 -1.90
N SER A 64 -8.10 1.30 -1.23
CA SER A 64 -8.32 1.55 0.19
C SER A 64 -9.72 2.04 0.50
N LYS A 65 -10.32 2.85 -0.38
CA LYS A 65 -11.72 3.27 -0.25
C LYS A 65 -12.66 2.06 -0.29
N THR A 66 -12.50 1.19 -1.29
CA THR A 66 -13.31 -0.02 -1.47
C THR A 66 -13.09 -1.01 -0.33
N GLY A 67 -11.83 -1.28 0.03
CA GLY A 67 -11.46 -2.20 1.11
C GLY A 67 -11.98 -1.72 2.48
N SER A 68 -11.94 -0.41 2.74
CA SER A 68 -12.48 0.17 3.97
C SER A 68 -13.98 -0.08 4.09
N ALA A 69 -14.72 0.08 2.99
CA ALA A 69 -16.16 -0.18 2.94
C ALA A 69 -16.48 -1.68 3.11
N GLU A 70 -15.80 -2.56 2.37
CA GLU A 70 -16.04 -4.01 2.42
C GLU A 70 -15.72 -4.61 3.79
N TYR A 71 -14.55 -4.28 4.33
CA TYR A 71 -14.06 -4.87 5.58
C TYR A 71 -14.49 -4.11 6.84
N LYS A 72 -15.25 -3.01 6.66
CA LYS A 72 -15.60 -2.05 7.74
C LYS A 72 -14.36 -1.59 8.50
N ALA A 73 -13.26 -1.38 7.78
CA ALA A 73 -12.01 -0.91 8.36
C ALA A 73 -12.09 0.62 8.51
N ARG A 74 -11.81 1.11 9.72
CA ARG A 74 -11.79 2.55 10.00
C ARG A 74 -10.60 3.23 9.32
N HIS A 75 -9.48 2.52 9.24
CA HIS A 75 -8.24 3.00 8.67
C HIS A 75 -7.61 1.90 7.81
N MET A 76 -6.98 2.29 6.71
CA MET A 76 -6.16 1.41 5.89
C MET A 76 -4.78 2.04 5.67
N LEU A 77 -3.73 1.26 5.92
CA LEU A 77 -2.36 1.64 5.61
C LEU A 77 -2.09 1.38 4.13
N GLN A 78 -1.46 2.33 3.47
CA GLN A 78 -1.03 2.22 2.08
C GLN A 78 0.48 2.40 2.03
N VAL A 79 1.14 1.55 1.28
CA VAL A 79 2.60 1.60 1.09
C VAL A 79 2.89 1.71 -0.39
N MET A 80 3.56 2.78 -0.79
CA MET A 80 4.10 2.93 -2.15
C MET A 80 5.62 2.84 -2.05
N ALA A 81 6.19 1.82 -2.68
CA ALA A 81 7.64 1.66 -2.76
C ALA A 81 8.10 1.87 -4.21
N VAL A 82 9.01 2.81 -4.44
CA VAL A 82 9.68 3.00 -5.73
C VAL A 82 11.18 2.82 -5.50
N SER A 83 11.68 1.64 -5.90
CA SER A 83 13.01 1.16 -5.54
C SER A 83 13.19 1.16 -4.02
N THR A 84 14.13 1.94 -3.50
CA THR A 84 14.41 2.05 -2.07
C THR A 84 13.60 3.13 -1.37
N ASN A 85 12.90 3.99 -2.10
CA ASN A 85 12.07 5.03 -1.49
C ASN A 85 10.71 4.42 -1.17
N ILE A 86 10.32 4.46 0.10
CA ILE A 86 9.07 3.90 0.60
C ILE A 86 8.29 5.03 1.25
N GLN A 87 7.05 5.20 0.83
CA GLN A 87 6.11 6.16 1.39
C GLN A 87 4.96 5.43 2.06
N PHE A 88 4.63 5.88 3.28
CA PHE A 88 3.56 5.33 4.08
C PHE A 88 2.42 6.33 4.16
N HIS A 89 1.21 5.89 3.84
CA HIS A 89 0.01 6.72 3.93
C HIS A 89 -1.04 6.02 4.79
N LEU A 90 -1.77 6.79 5.58
CA LEU A 90 -2.95 6.33 6.27
C LEU A 90 -4.18 6.91 5.59
N SER A 91 -5.15 6.05 5.30
CA SER A 91 -6.41 6.47 4.72
C SER A 91 -7.60 6.19 5.62
N GLN A 92 -8.59 7.08 5.55
CA GLN A 92 -9.86 6.97 6.24
C GLN A 92 -10.97 7.44 5.31
N VAL A 93 -12.01 6.62 5.16
CA VAL A 93 -13.25 7.04 4.49
C VAL A 93 -14.12 7.82 5.48
N ARG A 94 -14.51 9.04 5.11
CA ARG A 94 -15.47 9.88 5.86
C ARG A 94 -16.61 10.24 4.91
N SER A 95 -17.79 9.63 5.14
CA SER A 95 -18.90 9.68 4.19
C SER A 95 -18.43 9.20 2.81
N ASP A 96 -18.49 10.04 1.77
CA ASP A 96 -18.06 9.69 0.42
C ASP A 96 -16.63 10.13 0.08
N VAL A 97 -15.95 10.80 1.02
CA VAL A 97 -14.61 11.35 0.83
C VAL A 97 -13.57 10.40 1.41
N LEU A 98 -12.54 10.08 0.62
CA LEU A 98 -11.35 9.41 1.10
C LEU A 98 -10.34 10.46 1.57
N VAL A 99 -10.06 10.48 2.87
CA VAL A 99 -8.98 11.29 3.44
C VAL A 99 -7.72 10.44 3.44
N VAL A 100 -6.63 10.96 2.89
CA VAL A 100 -5.32 10.31 2.86
C VAL A 100 -4.29 11.25 3.47
N VAL A 101 -3.49 10.72 4.39
CA VAL A 101 -2.45 11.46 5.10
C VAL A 101 -1.14 10.70 4.91
N GLU A 102 -0.11 11.38 4.42
CA GLU A 102 1.25 10.84 4.45
C GLU A 102 1.74 10.79 5.89
N LEU A 103 2.16 9.61 6.34
CA LEU A 103 2.68 9.39 7.69
C LEU A 103 4.18 9.66 7.75
N ASP A 104 4.92 9.06 6.81
CA ASP A 104 6.37 9.16 6.73
C ASP A 104 6.86 8.70 5.36
N SER A 105 8.09 9.08 5.03
CA SER A 105 8.82 8.56 3.89
C SER A 105 10.25 8.18 4.30
N THR A 106 10.66 6.98 3.94
CA THR A 106 11.99 6.47 4.25
C THR A 106 12.69 6.00 2.98
N ARG A 107 14.01 6.04 3.00
CA ARG A 107 14.84 5.50 1.94
C ARG A 107 15.69 4.37 2.51
N LEU A 108 15.49 3.16 2.01
CA LEU A 108 16.35 2.05 2.34
C LEU A 108 17.76 2.30 1.78
N PRO A 109 18.81 2.01 2.56
CA PRO A 109 20.18 2.14 2.10
C PRO A 109 20.47 1.12 1.00
N LEU A 110 21.18 1.55 -0.04
CA LEU A 110 21.59 0.71 -1.17
C LEU A 110 22.92 0.01 -0.93
N SER A 111 23.68 0.45 0.07
CA SER A 111 24.97 -0.12 0.44
C SER A 111 25.21 -0.02 1.94
N LEU A 112 26.17 -0.80 2.45
CA LEU A 112 26.54 -0.80 3.86
C LEU A 112 27.02 0.59 4.33
N ASN A 113 27.65 1.36 3.44
CA ASN A 113 28.15 2.71 3.73
C ASN A 113 27.02 3.74 3.94
N GLU A 114 25.80 3.43 3.50
CA GLU A 114 24.63 4.29 3.66
C GLU A 114 23.83 3.94 4.93
N LEU A 115 24.16 2.86 5.64
CA LEU A 115 23.51 2.54 6.91
C LEU A 115 23.88 3.61 7.96
N PRO A 116 22.94 4.00 8.83
CA PRO A 116 23.27 4.81 10.00
C PRO A 116 24.38 4.09 10.77
N GLN A 117 25.57 4.68 10.83
CA GLN A 117 26.64 4.10 11.63
C GLN A 117 26.18 4.17 13.08
N ILE A 118 25.88 3.01 13.67
CA ILE A 118 25.71 2.88 15.11
C ILE A 118 27.12 3.13 15.66
N MET A 119 27.42 4.37 16.01
CA MET A 119 28.71 4.71 16.62
C MET A 119 28.82 3.94 17.95
N PRO A 120 29.89 3.15 18.17
CA PRO A 120 30.27 2.71 19.49
C PRO A 120 30.83 3.87 20.33
#